data_AF-A0A2V8NIM4-F1
#
_entry.id   AF-A0A2V8NIM4-F1
#
_cell.length_a   1.000
_cell.length_b   1.000
_cell.length_c   1.000
_cell.angle_alpha   90.00
_cell.angle_beta   90.00
_cell.angle_gamma   90.00
#
_symmetry.space_group_name_H-M   'P 1'
#
loop_
_entity.id
_entity.type
_entity.pdbx_description
1 polymer ?
#
loop_
_entity_poly.entity_id
_entity_poly.type
_entity_poly.pdbx_seq_one_letter_code
_entity_poly.pdbx_strand_id
1 'polypeptide(L)'
;MDRQILIDGYKRILQTIYSPEEYYERVRASLRNTFSSGYSPAKAFKKEYVVGFFRVLFKLGMFDSSRKEFWRFLHRVYSERRDLIGDAVVLAVMGYHFRKITEQYCEH
;
A
#
# COMPACT_ATOMS: atom_id res chain seq x y z
N MET A 1 33.81 -0.27 -6.70
CA MET A 1 32.61 0.10 -7.50
C MET A 1 32.47 1.61 -7.44
N ASP A 2 32.07 2.22 -8.55
CA ASP A 2 31.80 3.65 -8.60
C ASP A 2 30.60 4.01 -7.70
N ARG A 3 30.71 5.08 -6.91
CA ARG A 3 29.68 5.52 -5.96
C ARG A 3 28.37 5.86 -6.68
N GLN A 4 28.44 6.49 -7.85
CA GLN A 4 27.28 6.88 -8.62
C GLN A 4 26.50 5.66 -9.10
N ILE A 5 27.21 4.61 -9.55
CA ILE A 5 26.59 3.34 -9.94
C ILE A 5 25.76 2.73 -8.79
N LEU A 6 26.26 2.79 -7.55
CA LEU A 6 25.53 2.27 -6.39
C LEU A 6 24.29 3.11 -6.06
N ILE A 7 24.40 4.44 -6.14
CA ILE A 7 23.28 5.35 -5.89
C ILE A 7 22.18 5.15 -6.94
N ASP A 8 22.54 5.09 -8.22
CA ASP A 8 21.59 4.93 -9.32
C ASP A 8 20.92 3.55 -9.26
N GLY A 9 21.68 2.50 -8.93
CA GLY A 9 21.15 1.17 -8.68
C GLY A 9 20.13 1.15 -7.54
N TYR A 10 20.44 1.84 -6.43
CA TYR A 10 19.52 1.94 -5.29
C TYR A 10 18.24 2.71 -5.64
N LYS A 11 18.35 3.88 -6.30
CA LYS A 11 17.19 4.65 -6.77
C LYS A 11 16.29 3.81 -7.68
N ARG A 12 16.89 3.06 -8.61
CA ARG A 12 16.15 2.15 -9.50
C ARG A 12 15.40 1.05 -8.74
N ILE A 13 16.00 0.50 -7.68
CA ILE A 13 15.32 -0.47 -6.82
C ILE A 13 14.11 0.18 -6.16
N LEU A 14 14.26 1.34 -5.52
CA LEU A 14 13.16 2.05 -4.85
C LEU A 14 12.01 2.35 -5.82
N GLN A 15 12.31 2.93 -6.98
CA GLN A 15 11.32 3.24 -8.01
C GLN A 15 10.56 2.01 -8.49
N THR A 16 11.25 0.86 -8.61
CA THR A 16 10.61 -0.41 -8.98
C THR A 16 9.72 -0.92 -7.86
N ILE A 17 10.28 -1.14 -6.65
CA ILE A 17 9.58 -1.86 -5.59
C ILE A 17 8.44 -1.05 -4.95
N TYR A 18 8.48 0.27 -5.07
CA TYR A 18 7.43 1.19 -4.59
C TYR A 18 6.59 1.78 -5.72
N SER A 19 6.78 1.31 -6.96
CA SER A 19 5.78 1.55 -8.00
C SER A 19 4.44 0.97 -7.54
N PRO A 20 3.31 1.65 -7.80
CA PRO A 20 2.01 1.25 -7.27
C PRO A 20 1.63 -0.20 -7.60
N GLU A 21 1.89 -0.63 -8.83
CA GLU A 21 1.57 -1.98 -9.29
C GLU A 21 2.41 -3.04 -8.56
N GLU A 22 3.74 -2.92 -8.58
CA GLU A 22 4.65 -3.87 -7.92
C GLU A 22 4.43 -3.93 -6.40
N TYR A 23 4.18 -2.78 -5.78
CA TYR A 23 3.91 -2.71 -4.36
C TYR A 23 2.61 -3.45 -4.01
N TYR A 24 1.51 -3.14 -4.71
CA TYR A 24 0.21 -3.75 -4.40
C TYR A 24 0.17 -5.24 -4.71
N GLU A 25 0.81 -5.71 -5.78
CA GLU A 25 0.92 -7.15 -6.05
C GLU A 25 1.69 -7.87 -4.95
N ARG A 26 2.81 -7.30 -4.49
CA ARG A 26 3.59 -7.86 -3.38
C ARG A 26 2.80 -7.91 -2.08
N VAL A 27 2.06 -6.84 -1.76
CA VAL A 27 1.20 -6.78 -0.57
C VAL A 27 0.09 -7.82 -0.66
N ARG A 28 -0.62 -7.92 -1.79
CA ARG A 28 -1.66 -8.92 -2.02
C ARG A 28 -1.12 -10.35 -1.86
N ALA A 29 0.04 -10.64 -2.46
CA ALA A 29 0.69 -11.94 -2.35
C ALA A 29 1.07 -12.27 -0.89
N SER A 30 1.56 -11.28 -0.13
CA SER A 30 1.84 -11.43 1.29
C SER A 30 0.58 -11.73 2.09
N LEU A 31 -0.47 -10.89 1.97
CA LEU A 31 -1.73 -11.06 2.69
C LEU A 31 -2.42 -12.39 2.40
N ARG A 32 -2.32 -12.89 1.16
CA ARG A 32 -2.86 -14.20 0.78
C ARG A 32 -2.25 -15.33 1.61
N ASN A 33 -0.96 -15.24 1.92
CA ASN A 33 -0.21 -16.26 2.66
C ASN A 33 -0.13 -15.98 4.17
N THR A 34 -0.66 -14.85 4.64
CA THR A 34 -0.66 -14.49 6.06
C THR A 34 -1.79 -15.20 6.81
N PHE A 35 -1.44 -15.88 7.89
CA PHE A 35 -2.43 -16.38 8.85
C PHE A 35 -3.07 -15.18 9.56
N SER A 36 -4.40 -15.12 9.54
CA SER A 36 -5.13 -14.17 10.36
C SER A 36 -4.78 -14.47 11.83
N SER A 37 -3.97 -13.61 12.47
CA SER A 37 -3.92 -13.66 13.92
C SER A 37 -5.34 -13.38 14.35
N GLY A 38 -6.01 -14.26 15.09
CA GLY A 38 -7.41 -14.08 15.53
C GLY A 38 -7.68 -12.77 16.32
N TYR A 39 -6.68 -11.91 16.45
CA TYR A 39 -6.79 -10.49 16.69
C TYR A 39 -7.58 -9.77 15.58
N SER A 40 -8.90 -9.87 15.67
CA SER A 40 -9.75 -8.90 14.97
C SER A 40 -9.71 -7.57 15.74
N PRO A 41 -9.34 -6.45 15.11
CA PRO A 41 -9.57 -5.13 15.70
C PRO A 41 -11.07 -4.79 15.83
N ALA A 42 -11.95 -5.73 15.44
CA ALA A 42 -13.40 -5.66 15.57
C ALA A 42 -13.93 -5.51 17.01
N LYS A 43 -13.06 -5.41 18.03
CA LYS A 43 -13.50 -5.20 19.42
C LYS A 43 -13.96 -3.78 19.77
N ALA A 44 -13.88 -2.81 18.84
CA ALA A 44 -14.72 -1.61 18.96
C ALA A 44 -14.93 -0.95 17.60
N PHE A 45 -16.18 -0.94 17.11
CA PHE A 45 -16.65 -0.02 16.07
C PHE A 45 -16.56 1.42 16.60
N LYS A 46 -15.34 1.97 16.70
CA LYS A 46 -15.15 3.39 17.01
C LYS A 46 -15.36 4.17 15.72
N LYS A 47 -16.16 5.23 15.82
CA LYS A 47 -16.44 6.17 14.72
C LYS A 47 -15.16 6.66 14.04
N GLU A 48 -14.09 6.85 14.81
CA GLU A 48 -12.77 7.29 14.35
C GLU A 48 -12.15 6.35 13.31
N TYR A 49 -12.23 5.03 13.51
CA TYR A 49 -11.68 4.05 12.57
C TYR A 49 -12.46 4.04 11.25
N VAL A 50 -13.78 4.14 11.32
CA VAL A 50 -14.64 4.22 10.13
C VAL A 50 -14.35 5.49 9.33
N VAL A 51 -14.28 6.64 10.01
CA VAL A 51 -13.93 7.91 9.38
C VAL A 51 -12.54 7.85 8.76
N GLY A 52 -11.55 7.28 9.46
CA GLY A 52 -10.20 7.09 8.97
C GLY A 52 -10.16 6.25 7.69
N PHE A 53 -10.86 5.11 7.69
CA PHE A 53 -10.97 4.23 6.53
C PHE A 53 -11.54 4.96 5.30
N PHE A 54 -12.66 5.67 5.47
CA PHE A 54 -13.22 6.46 4.37
C PHE A 54 -12.26 7.57 3.93
N ARG A 55 -11.56 8.24 4.85
CA ARG A 55 -10.57 9.27 4.48
C ARG A 55 -9.50 8.71 3.55
N VAL A 56 -9.04 7.48 3.80
CA VAL A 56 -8.09 6.78 2.91
C VAL A 56 -8.73 6.44 1.57
N LEU A 57 -9.94 5.88 1.55
CA LEU A 57 -10.65 5.58 0.30
C LEU A 57 -10.83 6.82 -0.57
N PHE A 58 -11.19 7.95 0.02
CA PHE A 58 -11.36 9.21 -0.71
C PHE A 58 -9.99 9.72 -1.21
N LYS A 59 -8.97 9.74 -0.36
CA LYS A 59 -7.64 10.26 -0.73
C LYS A 59 -6.97 9.41 -1.81
N LEU A 60 -6.87 8.09 -1.61
CA LEU A 60 -6.21 7.17 -2.54
C LEU A 60 -7.10 6.74 -3.71
N GLY A 61 -8.40 6.62 -3.49
CA GLY A 61 -9.33 6.14 -4.50
C GLY A 61 -9.84 7.22 -5.46
N MET A 62 -9.82 8.50 -5.08
CA MET A 62 -10.32 9.58 -5.97
C MET A 62 -9.23 10.57 -6.38
N PHE A 63 -8.37 10.99 -5.47
CA PHE A 63 -7.40 12.06 -5.73
C PHE A 63 -6.01 11.58 -6.14
N ASP A 64 -5.64 10.34 -5.82
CA ASP A 64 -4.32 9.83 -6.13
C ASP A 64 -4.15 9.49 -7.63
N SER A 65 -2.94 9.68 -8.14
CA SER A 65 -2.58 9.34 -9.52
C SER A 65 -2.70 7.84 -9.80
N SER A 66 -2.51 6.99 -8.79
CA SER A 66 -2.56 5.53 -8.88
C SER A 66 -3.82 4.91 -8.30
N ARG A 67 -4.93 5.65 -8.41
CA ARG A 67 -6.26 5.19 -7.97
C ARG A 67 -6.72 3.89 -8.65
N LYS A 68 -6.31 3.66 -9.91
CA LYS A 68 -6.70 2.45 -10.66
C LYS A 68 -6.10 1.20 -10.01
N GLU A 69 -4.82 1.27 -9.68
CA GLU A 69 -4.07 0.22 -9.02
C GLU A 69 -4.59 0.01 -7.60
N PHE A 70 -4.88 1.10 -6.88
CA PHE A 70 -5.51 1.05 -5.55
C PHE A 70 -6.86 0.31 -5.57
N TRP A 71 -7.79 0.67 -6.46
CA TRP A 71 -9.08 -0.01 -6.52
C TRP A 71 -8.96 -1.47 -6.96
N ARG A 72 -8.07 -1.76 -7.91
CA ARG A 72 -7.77 -3.15 -8.34
C ARG A 72 -7.27 -3.97 -7.15
N PHE A 73 -6.32 -3.44 -6.39
CA PHE A 73 -5.75 -4.05 -5.20
C PHE A 73 -6.83 -4.30 -4.13
N LEU A 74 -7.59 -3.27 -3.79
CA LEU A 74 -8.57 -3.35 -2.71
C LEU A 74 -9.70 -4.33 -3.04
N HIS A 75 -10.20 -4.31 -4.28
CA HIS A 75 -11.21 -5.28 -4.74
C HIS A 75 -10.69 -6.72 -4.66
N ARG A 76 -9.44 -6.94 -5.08
CA ARG A 76 -8.77 -8.24 -5.05
C ARG A 76 -8.62 -8.77 -3.63
N VAL A 77 -8.14 -7.95 -2.68
CA VAL A 77 -8.05 -8.37 -1.28
C VAL A 77 -9.44 -8.61 -0.70
N TYR A 78 -10.43 -7.77 -1.00
CA TYR A 78 -11.80 -7.99 -0.56
C TYR A 78 -12.42 -9.29 -1.11
N SER A 79 -12.05 -9.74 -2.31
CA SER A 79 -12.53 -11.02 -2.82
C SER A 79 -11.83 -12.24 -2.19
N GLU A 80 -10.56 -12.10 -1.81
CA GLU A 80 -9.73 -13.23 -1.37
C GLU A 80 -9.65 -13.37 0.15
N ARG A 81 -9.55 -12.25 0.87
CA ARG A 81 -9.25 -12.15 2.31
C ARG A 81 -9.96 -10.95 2.96
N ARG A 82 -11.30 -11.01 3.04
CA ARG A 82 -12.13 -9.97 3.67
C ARG A 82 -11.72 -9.67 5.11
N ASP A 83 -11.24 -10.68 5.82
CA ASP A 83 -10.77 -10.59 7.20
C ASP A 83 -9.56 -9.65 7.36
N LEU A 84 -8.77 -9.45 6.29
CA LEU A 84 -7.56 -8.61 6.29
C LEU A 84 -7.74 -7.28 5.55
N ILE A 85 -8.97 -6.84 5.29
CA ILE A 85 -9.17 -5.57 4.54
C ILE A 85 -8.67 -4.35 5.31
N GLY A 86 -8.73 -4.38 6.65
CA GLY A 86 -8.15 -3.34 7.50
C GLY A 86 -6.64 -3.23 7.30
N ASP A 87 -5.94 -4.37 7.32
CA ASP A 87 -4.50 -4.44 7.09
C ASP A 87 -4.14 -3.98 5.68
N ALA A 88 -4.93 -4.36 4.68
CA ALA A 88 -4.75 -3.92 3.31
C ALA A 88 -4.82 -2.39 3.16
N VAL A 89 -5.76 -1.75 3.87
CA VAL A 89 -5.86 -0.28 3.87
C VAL A 89 -4.67 0.37 4.57
N VAL A 90 -4.22 -0.16 5.70
CA VAL A 90 -3.00 0.33 6.38
C VAL A 90 -1.78 0.20 5.45
N LEU A 91 -1.61 -0.96 4.81
CA LEU A 91 -0.52 -1.19 3.86
C LEU A 91 -0.63 -0.30 2.62
N ALA A 92 -1.84 0.02 2.14
CA ALA A 92 -2.01 0.98 1.06
C ALA A 92 -1.56 2.41 1.44
N VAL A 93 -1.84 2.83 2.68
CA VAL A 93 -1.32 4.11 3.20
C VAL A 93 0.21 4.09 3.26
N MET A 94 0.81 3.00 3.75
CA MET A 94 2.27 2.85 3.76
C MET A 94 2.86 2.88 2.34
N GLY A 95 2.25 2.18 1.39
CA GLY A 95 2.62 2.21 -0.03
C GLY A 95 2.60 3.62 -0.62
N TYR A 96 1.54 4.39 -0.34
CA TYR A 96 1.47 5.79 -0.74
C TYR A 96 2.63 6.62 -0.19
N HIS A 97 2.95 6.48 1.10
CA HIS A 97 4.07 7.20 1.71
C HIS A 97 5.42 6.78 1.12
N PHE A 98 5.67 5.49 0.92
CA PHE A 98 6.90 5.02 0.31
C PHE A 98 7.06 5.51 -1.13
N ARG A 99 5.98 5.51 -1.91
CA ARG A 99 6.00 6.07 -3.26
C ARG A 99 6.33 7.57 -3.24
N LYS A 100 5.68 8.35 -2.36
CA LYS A 100 5.94 9.80 -2.23
C LYS A 100 7.37 10.12 -1.81
N ILE A 101 7.93 9.36 -0.87
CA ILE A 101 9.34 9.49 -0.48
C ILE A 101 10.24 9.12 -1.66
N THR A 102 9.94 8.03 -2.36
CA THR A 102 10.72 7.61 -3.54
C THR A 102 10.72 8.67 -4.64
N GLU A 103 9.55 9.23 -4.97
CA GLU A 103 9.39 10.36 -5.90
C GLU A 103 10.32 11.53 -5.46
N GLN A 104 10.22 11.95 -4.19
CA GLN A 104 11.00 13.07 -3.65
C GLN A 104 12.53 12.87 -3.72
N TYR A 105 13.04 11.66 -3.47
CA TYR A 105 14.49 11.41 -3.40
C TYR A 105 15.10 10.85 -4.68
N CYS A 106 14.28 10.43 -5.65
CA CYS A 106 14.75 9.86 -6.92
C CYS A 106 14.47 10.75 -8.15
N GLU A 107 13.61 11.77 -8.05
CA GLU A 107 13.35 12.74 -9.14
C GLU A 107 14.43 13.84 -9.24
N HIS A 108 15.51 13.75 -8.46
CA HIS A 108 16.72 14.57 -8.54
C HIS A 108 17.95 13.69 -8.75
#